data_AF-A0A3D3DQJ7-F1
#
_entry.id   AF-A0A3D3DQJ7-F1
#
_cell.length_a   1.000
_cell.length_b   1.000
_cell.length_c   1.000
_cell.angle_alpha   90.00
_cell.angle_beta   90.00
_cell.angle_gamma   90.00
#
_symmetry.space_group_name_H-M   'P 1'
#
loop_
_entity.id
_entity.type
_entity.pdbx_description
1 polymer ?
#
loop_
_entity_poly.entity_id
_entity_poly.type
_entity_poly.pdbx_seq_one_letter_code
_entity_poly.pdbx_strand_id
1 'polypeptide(L)'
;MMYNILTGDVGPRHHAMNTACAEALDACQQRLSAGNTVGDLFAAHDQVMQSHGFAHAALSACGYSVGISYPPSWMDWPMIWKDNSQTLEAGMVFFLHMILLDDRTGLSMCLGETAIVTEGACEPVSRVPRQIIQS
;
A
#
# COMPACT_ATOMS: atom_id res chain seq x y z
N MET A 1 6.17 -8.32 1.72
CA MET A 1 5.58 -8.58 0.38
C MET A 1 4.21 -9.22 0.55
N MET A 2 3.21 -8.81 -0.23
CA MET A 2 1.83 -9.30 -0.14
C MET A 2 1.15 -9.22 -1.51
N TYR A 3 0.41 -10.26 -1.92
CA TYR A 3 -0.33 -10.30 -3.19
C TYR A 3 -1.47 -11.32 -3.12
N ASN A 4 -2.46 -11.20 -4.02
CA ASN A 4 -3.54 -12.17 -4.18
C ASN A 4 -3.23 -13.20 -5.28
N ILE A 5 -3.68 -14.42 -5.07
CA ILE A 5 -3.91 -15.42 -6.12
C ILE A 5 -5.41 -15.66 -6.17
N LEU A 6 -6.01 -15.46 -7.35
CA LEU A 6 -7.42 -15.69 -7.57
C LEU A 6 -7.64 -17.10 -8.13
N THR A 7 -8.67 -17.79 -7.66
CA THR A 7 -9.07 -19.10 -8.18
C THR A 7 -10.47 -19.01 -8.78
N GLY A 8 -10.74 -19.80 -9.82
CA GLY A 8 -12.01 -19.77 -10.54
C GLY A 8 -12.15 -18.57 -11.48
N ASP A 9 -13.38 -18.07 -11.65
CA ASP A 9 -13.70 -17.04 -12.64
C ASP A 9 -13.25 -15.63 -12.19
N VAL A 10 -12.29 -15.07 -12.90
CA VAL A 10 -11.81 -13.71 -12.67
C VAL A 10 -12.68 -12.70 -13.43
N GLY A 11 -13.54 -12.00 -12.71
CA GLY A 11 -14.41 -10.96 -13.29
C GLY A 11 -13.76 -9.57 -13.39
N PRO A 12 -14.40 -8.64 -14.14
CA PRO A 12 -13.90 -7.26 -14.34
C PRO A 12 -13.64 -6.48 -13.04
N ARG A 13 -14.39 -6.75 -11.98
CA ARG A 13 -14.20 -6.09 -10.68
C ARG A 13 -12.86 -6.45 -10.04
N HIS A 14 -12.37 -7.69 -10.18
CA HIS A 14 -11.04 -8.06 -9.72
C HIS A 14 -9.95 -7.25 -10.43
N HIS A 15 -10.08 -7.07 -11.76
CA HIS A 15 -9.15 -6.27 -12.54
C HIS A 15 -9.14 -4.80 -12.10
N ALA A 16 -10.33 -4.23 -11.88
CA ALA A 16 -10.46 -2.87 -11.38
C ALA A 16 -9.82 -2.70 -9.98
N MET A 17 -10.07 -3.63 -9.06
CA MET A 17 -9.45 -3.61 -7.73
C MET A 17 -7.92 -3.76 -7.79
N ASN A 18 -7.40 -4.66 -8.63
CA ASN A 18 -5.95 -4.81 -8.80
C ASN A 18 -5.32 -3.54 -9.36
N THR A 19 -5.97 -2.91 -10.35
CA THR A 19 -5.50 -1.67 -10.96
C THR A 19 -5.44 -0.55 -9.93
N ALA A 20 -6.50 -0.37 -9.13
CA ALA A 20 -6.54 0.63 -8.06
C ALA A 20 -5.42 0.39 -7.03
N CYS A 21 -5.20 -0.86 -6.60
CA CYS A 21 -4.11 -1.19 -5.68
C CYS A 21 -2.72 -0.93 -6.29
N ALA A 22 -2.51 -1.27 -7.56
CA ALA A 22 -1.22 -1.06 -8.22
C ALA A 22 -0.91 0.43 -8.37
N GLU A 23 -1.88 1.23 -8.81
CA GLU A 23 -1.73 2.68 -8.94
C GLU A 23 -1.56 3.38 -7.59
N ALA A 24 -2.26 2.92 -6.54
CA ALA A 24 -2.09 3.45 -5.19
C ALA A 24 -0.70 3.15 -4.63
N LEU A 25 -0.16 1.96 -4.90
CA LEU A 25 1.20 1.59 -4.53
C LEU A 25 2.23 2.48 -5.24
N ASP A 26 2.06 2.73 -6.54
CA ASP A 26 2.89 3.65 -7.32
C ASP A 26 2.84 5.08 -6.76
N ALA A 27 1.65 5.59 -6.47
CA ALA A 27 1.47 6.93 -5.93
C ALA A 27 2.14 7.09 -4.56
N CYS A 28 2.02 6.08 -3.68
CA CYS A 28 2.73 6.06 -2.40
C CYS A 28 4.25 6.02 -2.59
N GLN A 29 4.77 5.19 -3.48
CA GLN A 29 6.22 5.11 -3.74
C GLN A 29 6.79 6.41 -4.31
N GLN A 30 6.04 7.12 -5.15
CA GLN A 30 6.43 8.45 -5.65
C GLN A 30 6.52 9.51 -4.53
N ARG A 31 5.75 9.34 -3.44
CA ARG A 31 5.78 10.23 -2.28
C ARG A 31 6.72 9.74 -1.17
N LEU A 32 7.28 8.54 -1.30
CA LEU A 32 8.16 7.94 -0.30
C LEU A 32 9.60 8.49 -0.39
N SER A 33 9.74 9.79 -0.15
CA SER A 33 11.01 10.54 -0.21
C SER A 33 11.20 11.36 1.06
N ALA A 34 12.46 11.57 1.45
CA ALA A 34 12.81 12.40 2.59
C ALA A 34 12.21 13.81 2.46
N GLY A 35 11.72 14.35 3.59
CA GLY A 35 11.10 15.67 3.65
C GLY A 35 9.57 15.68 3.44
N ASN A 36 9.00 14.65 2.82
CA ASN A 36 7.54 14.45 2.84
C ASN A 36 7.10 13.93 4.22
N THR A 37 5.79 13.94 4.47
CA THR A 37 5.20 13.39 5.69
C THR A 37 4.55 12.03 5.44
N VAL A 38 4.36 11.26 6.50
CA VAL A 38 3.58 10.03 6.47
C VAL A 38 2.13 10.30 6.05
N GLY A 39 1.56 11.45 6.44
CA GLY A 39 0.24 11.90 5.98
C GLY A 39 0.16 12.10 4.46
N ASP A 40 1.23 12.57 3.81
CA ASP A 40 1.29 12.71 2.35
C ASP A 40 1.20 11.35 1.64
N LEU A 41 1.77 10.30 2.22
CA LEU A 41 1.64 8.92 1.71
C LEU A 41 0.18 8.47 1.78
N PHE A 42 -0.47 8.68 2.92
CA PHE A 42 -1.87 8.31 3.09
C PHE A 42 -2.78 9.09 2.15
N ALA A 43 -2.54 10.39 1.98
CA ALA A 43 -3.31 11.23 1.06
C ALA A 43 -3.20 10.76 -0.39
N ALA A 44 -2.01 10.34 -0.83
CA ALA A 44 -1.81 9.77 -2.17
C ALA A 44 -2.60 8.47 -2.36
N HIS A 45 -2.55 7.56 -1.38
CA HIS A 45 -3.36 6.34 -1.35
C HIS A 45 -4.86 6.65 -1.43
N ASP A 46 -5.35 7.51 -0.53
CA ASP A 46 -6.77 7.85 -0.42
C ASP A 46 -7.31 8.49 -1.70
N GLN A 47 -6.53 9.40 -2.32
CA GLN A 47 -6.88 10.01 -3.60
C GLN A 47 -7.05 8.97 -4.72
N VAL A 48 -6.14 8.00 -4.83
CA VAL A 48 -6.26 6.93 -5.84
C VAL A 48 -7.48 6.06 -5.55
N MET A 49 -7.67 5.61 -4.31
CA MET A 49 -8.82 4.79 -3.94
C MET A 49 -10.15 5.50 -4.20
N GLN A 50 -10.24 6.80 -3.95
CA GLN A 50 -11.41 7.62 -4.30
C GLN A 50 -11.63 7.70 -5.81
N SER A 51 -10.57 7.94 -6.59
CA SER A 51 -10.67 8.06 -8.05
C SER A 51 -11.18 6.79 -8.73
N HIS A 52 -10.85 5.62 -8.17
CA HIS A 52 -11.35 4.31 -8.63
C HIS A 52 -12.69 3.90 -8.00
N GLY A 53 -13.26 4.71 -7.10
CA GLY A 53 -14.53 4.42 -6.43
C GLY A 53 -14.45 3.37 -5.31
N PHE A 54 -13.25 3.04 -4.84
CA PHE A 54 -12.99 2.03 -3.82
C PHE A 54 -12.71 2.58 -2.42
N ALA A 55 -12.87 3.88 -2.17
CA ALA A 55 -12.68 4.48 -0.85
C ALA A 55 -13.49 3.79 0.28
N HIS A 56 -14.67 3.26 -0.04
CA HIS A 56 -15.52 2.53 0.91
C HIS A 56 -14.96 1.16 1.33
N ALA A 57 -14.09 0.56 0.50
CA ALA A 57 -13.50 -0.76 0.71
C ALA A 57 -12.04 -0.67 1.20
N ALA A 58 -11.43 0.51 1.13
CA ALA A 58 -10.05 0.73 1.55
C ALA A 58 -9.94 0.85 3.08
N LEU A 59 -8.80 0.40 3.62
CA LEU A 59 -8.50 0.58 5.04
C LEU A 59 -8.07 2.01 5.36
N SER A 60 -8.32 2.45 6.60
CA SER A 60 -7.86 3.76 7.12
C SER A 60 -6.35 3.85 7.39
N ALA A 61 -5.59 2.80 7.05
CA ALA A 61 -4.14 2.77 7.08
C ALA A 61 -3.61 2.01 5.86
N CYS A 62 -2.48 2.44 5.31
CA CYS A 62 -1.92 1.88 4.06
C CYS A 62 -0.43 1.51 4.15
N GLY A 63 0.08 1.30 5.36
CA GLY A 63 1.44 0.82 5.59
C GLY A 63 1.96 1.14 6.99
N TYR A 64 3.19 0.71 7.25
CA TYR A 64 3.92 0.98 8.49
C TYR A 64 5.42 0.81 8.31
N SER A 65 6.19 1.42 9.20
CA SER A 65 7.64 1.23 9.28
C SER A 65 7.97 -0.21 9.69
N VAL A 66 9.10 -0.72 9.19
CA VAL A 66 9.61 -2.04 9.52
C VAL A 66 11.09 -1.98 9.83
N GLY A 67 11.53 -2.81 10.77
CA GLY A 67 12.92 -2.88 11.21
C GLY A 67 13.23 -4.22 11.84
N ILE A 68 14.21 -4.26 12.73
CA ILE A 68 14.45 -5.45 13.55
C ILE A 68 13.44 -5.51 14.70
N SER A 69 12.71 -6.62 14.78
CA SER A 69 11.63 -6.79 15.75
C SER A 69 11.49 -8.25 16.16
N TYR A 70 11.04 -8.49 17.39
CA TYR A 70 10.75 -9.82 17.93
C TYR A 70 9.25 -9.95 18.22
N PRO A 71 8.70 -11.18 18.31
CA PRO A 71 7.30 -11.39 18.65
C PRO A 71 6.84 -10.55 19.85
N PRO A 72 5.61 -10.01 19.84
CA PRO A 72 4.48 -10.43 19.00
C PRO A 72 4.25 -9.61 17.73
N SER A 73 5.07 -8.58 17.45
CA SER A 73 4.85 -7.66 16.32
C SER A 73 6.11 -7.52 15.47
N TRP A 74 5.90 -7.31 14.17
CA TRP A 74 6.93 -6.89 13.23
C TRP A 74 6.78 -5.43 12.77
N MET A 75 5.73 -4.76 13.23
CA MET A 75 5.46 -3.37 12.91
C MET A 75 6.30 -2.47 13.83
N ASP A 76 6.96 -1.49 13.23
CA ASP A 76 7.59 -0.39 13.92
C ASP A 76 6.81 0.91 13.67
N TRP A 77 7.07 1.93 14.49
CA TRP A 77 6.52 3.26 14.28
C TRP A 77 7.34 4.00 13.20
N PRO A 78 6.73 4.81 12.32
CA PRO A 78 5.31 5.19 12.25
C PRO A 78 4.43 4.24 11.41
N MET A 79 3.12 4.23 11.75
CA MET A 79 2.05 3.71 10.90
C MET A 79 1.59 4.79 9.91
N ILE A 80 1.18 4.39 8.70
CA ILE A 80 0.68 5.29 7.66
C ILE A 80 -0.84 5.44 7.79
N TRP A 81 -1.28 6.61 8.24
CA TRP A 81 -2.70 6.99 8.40
C TRP A 81 -2.86 8.49 8.14
N LYS A 82 -4.11 8.93 8.03
CA LYS A 82 -4.46 10.31 7.69
C LYS A 82 -3.84 11.34 8.65
N ASP A 83 -3.32 12.43 8.09
CA ASP A 83 -2.79 13.58 8.84
C ASP A 83 -1.63 13.25 9.81
N ASN A 84 -0.96 12.10 9.64
CA ASN A 84 0.23 11.78 10.43
C ASN A 84 1.38 12.74 10.07
N SER A 85 1.74 13.61 11.02
CA SER A 85 2.75 14.66 10.83
C SER A 85 4.20 14.18 10.88
N GLN A 86 4.46 12.88 11.04
CA GLN A 86 5.82 12.35 11.04
C GLN A 86 6.49 12.59 9.69
N THR A 87 7.64 13.28 9.71
CA THR A 87 8.48 13.48 8.53
C THR A 87 9.21 12.19 8.16
N LEU A 88 9.29 11.92 6.87
CA LEU A 88 10.09 10.84 6.31
C LEU A 88 11.56 11.26 6.25
N GLU A 89 12.44 10.38 6.71
CA GLU A 89 13.89 10.56 6.67
C GLU A 89 14.53 9.45 5.83
N ALA A 90 15.62 9.78 5.14
CA ALA A 90 16.36 8.81 4.35
C ALA A 90 16.85 7.65 5.24
N GLY A 91 16.70 6.42 4.75
CA GLY A 91 17.03 5.20 5.49
C GLY A 91 15.86 4.58 6.27
N MET A 92 14.74 5.29 6.45
CA MET A 92 13.51 4.67 6.96
C MET A 92 13.02 3.59 5.97
N VAL A 93 12.43 2.52 6.49
CA VAL A 93 11.95 1.39 5.68
C VAL A 93 10.48 1.17 5.95
N PHE A 94 9.66 1.17 4.91
CA PHE A 94 8.21 1.01 5.03
C PHE A 94 7.72 -0.20 4.27
N PHE A 95 6.80 -0.95 4.89
CA PHE A 95 5.93 -1.86 4.18
C PHE A 95 4.64 -1.12 3.81
N LEU A 96 4.45 -0.88 2.51
CA LEU A 96 3.25 -0.28 1.96
C LEU A 96 2.24 -1.39 1.65
N HIS A 97 1.01 -1.26 2.11
CA HIS A 97 -0.05 -2.23 1.84
C HIS A 97 -1.31 -1.54 1.31
N MET A 98 -1.69 -1.94 0.09
CA MET A 98 -2.94 -1.54 -0.54
C MET A 98 -3.92 -2.69 -0.33
N ILE A 99 -4.96 -2.47 0.46
CA ILE A 99 -5.93 -3.50 0.84
C ILE A 99 -7.33 -2.96 0.57
N LEU A 100 -8.07 -3.70 -0.25
CA LEU A 100 -9.49 -3.49 -0.52
C LEU A 100 -10.29 -4.69 0.00
N LEU A 101 -11.27 -4.41 0.85
CA LEU A 101 -12.23 -5.36 1.40
C LEU A 101 -13.64 -4.83 1.11
N ASP A 102 -14.27 -5.32 0.05
CA ASP A 102 -15.59 -4.87 -0.40
C ASP A 102 -16.68 -5.81 0.17
N ASP A 103 -17.31 -5.38 1.25
CA ASP A 103 -18.37 -6.10 1.96
C ASP A 103 -19.64 -6.30 1.11
N ARG A 104 -19.90 -5.40 0.15
CA ARG A 104 -21.08 -5.47 -0.73
C ARG A 104 -20.99 -6.59 -1.73
N THR A 105 -19.78 -6.91 -2.18
CA THR A 105 -19.52 -7.96 -3.18
C THR A 105 -18.85 -9.19 -2.59
N GLY A 106 -18.32 -9.10 -1.37
CA GLY A 106 -17.50 -10.13 -0.74
C GLY A 106 -16.10 -10.26 -1.35
N LEU A 107 -15.71 -9.35 -2.25
CA LEU A 107 -14.42 -9.41 -2.93
C LEU A 107 -13.33 -8.73 -2.12
N SER A 108 -12.09 -9.19 -2.32
CA SER A 108 -10.92 -8.59 -1.72
C SER A 108 -9.76 -8.56 -2.71
N MET A 109 -8.90 -7.58 -2.55
CA MET A 109 -7.66 -7.45 -3.32
C MET A 109 -6.60 -6.80 -2.45
N CYS A 110 -5.38 -7.33 -2.47
CA CYS A 110 -4.27 -6.71 -1.79
C CYS A 110 -2.97 -6.79 -2.57
N LEU A 111 -2.18 -5.71 -2.48
CA LEU A 111 -0.81 -5.63 -2.98
C LEU A 111 0.04 -4.96 -1.90
N GLY A 112 1.25 -5.45 -1.67
CA GLY A 112 2.15 -4.80 -0.73
C GLY A 112 3.62 -5.05 -0.99
N GLU A 113 4.40 -3.97 -0.94
CA GLU A 113 5.83 -3.96 -1.16
C GLU A 113 6.54 -3.21 -0.04
N THR A 114 7.74 -3.67 0.30
CA THR A 114 8.66 -2.94 1.17
C THR A 114 9.57 -2.05 0.32
N ALA A 115 9.78 -0.81 0.76
CA ALA A 115 10.68 0.14 0.13
C ALA A 115 11.44 0.98 1.18
N ILE A 116 12.62 1.45 0.79
CA ILE A 116 13.50 2.29 1.60
C ILE A 116 13.35 3.74 1.14
N VAL A 117 13.13 4.66 2.09
CA VAL A 117 13.09 6.10 1.85
C VAL A 117 14.50 6.58 1.49
N THR A 118 14.61 7.39 0.44
CA THR A 118 15.87 8.04 0.04
C THR A 118 15.65 9.56 -0.01
N GLU A 119 16.68 10.33 -0.37
CA GLU A 119 16.52 11.77 -0.67
C GLU A 119 15.75 12.02 -1.99
N GLY A 120 15.53 10.99 -2.81
CA GLY A 120 14.79 11.06 -4.07
C GLY A 120 13.80 9.91 -4.19
N ALA A 121 13.83 9.20 -5.33
CA ALA A 121 12.97 8.04 -5.51
C ALA A 121 13.30 6.94 -4.48
N CYS A 122 12.29 6.38 -3.82
CA CYS A 122 12.48 5.27 -2.90
C CYS A 122 13.13 4.07 -3.59
N GLU A 123 13.82 3.23 -2.81
CA GLU A 123 14.38 1.98 -3.30
C GLU A 123 13.45 0.80 -2.94
N PRO A 124 12.84 0.11 -3.92
CA PRO A 124 12.03 -1.07 -3.63
C PRO A 124 12.89 -2.26 -3.20
N VAL A 125 12.60 -2.83 -2.02
CA VAL A 125 13.27 -4.03 -1.47
C VAL A 125 12.62 -5.31 -1.98
N SER A 126 11.31 -5.27 -2.17
CA SER A 126 10.52 -6.40 -2.67
C SER A 126 9.71 -5.99 -3.89
N ARG A 127 9.47 -6.91 -4.81
CA ARG A 127 8.65 -6.68 -6.00
C ARG A 127 7.53 -7.71 -6.07
N VAL A 128 6.29 -7.23 -6.08
CA VAL A 128 5.13 -8.08 -6.35
C VAL A 128 4.78 -8.01 -7.83
N PRO A 129 4.21 -9.09 -8.40
CA PRO A 129 3.50 -8.96 -9.66
C PRO A 129 2.33 -7.99 -9.48
N ARG A 130 2.37 -6.84 -10.16
CA ARG A 130 1.31 -5.82 -10.12
C ARG A 130 0.13 -6.15 -11.06
N GLN A 131 -0.06 -7.44 -11.30
CA GLN A 131 -1.03 -8.01 -12.22
C GLN A 131 -1.77 -9.13 -11.49
N ILE A 132 -2.98 -9.44 -11.96
CA ILE A 132 -3.72 -10.58 -11.43
C ILE A 132 -2.93 -11.87 -11.69
N ILE A 133 -2.75 -12.63 -10.62
CA ILE A 133 -2.29 -14.00 -10.66
C ILE A 133 -3.52 -14.89 -10.49
N GLN A 134 -3.73 -15.81 -11.42
CA GLN A 134 -4.85 -16.74 -11.41
C GLN A 134 -4.32 -18.17 -11.43
N SER A 135 -4.95 -19.07 -10.65
CA SER A 135 -4.67 -20.50 -10.62
C SER A 135 -5.92 -21.34 -10.84
#